data_AF-A0A2W6D518-F1
#
_entry.id   AF-A0A2W6D518-F1
#
_cell.length_a   1.000
_cell.length_b   1.000
_cell.length_c   1.000
_cell.angle_alpha   90.00
_cell.angle_beta   90.00
_cell.angle_gamma   90.00
#
_symmetry.space_group_name_H-M   'P 1'
#
loop_
_entity.id
_entity.type
_entity.pdbx_description
1 polymer ?
#
loop_
_entity_poly.entity_id
_entity_poly.type
_entity_poly.pdbx_seq_one_letter_code
_entity_poly.pdbx_strand_id
1 'polypeptide(L)' 'MAILIDEHTRVVVQGITGRIGRFHTEEMIDYGTSVVAGVTPGKGGEQVLDRPVFNTVKDAVAETGASASIVFVPP' A
#
# COMPACT_ATOMS: atom_id res chain seq x y z
N MET A 1 3.48 -9.53 -21.67
CA MET A 1 4.28 -10.42 -20.81
C MET A 1 4.94 -9.55 -19.76
N ALA A 2 4.52 -9.66 -18.50
CA ALA A 2 5.19 -9.02 -17.38
C ALA A 2 6.39 -9.89 -16.91
N ILE A 3 7.34 -9.29 -16.18
CA ILE A 3 8.48 -10.03 -15.58
C ILE A 3 8.24 -10.27 -14.09
N LEU A 4 7.90 -9.22 -13.32
CA LEU A 4 7.77 -9.30 -11.87
C LEU A 4 6.36 -8.95 -11.36
N ILE A 5 5.74 -7.92 -11.93
CA ILE A 5 4.44 -7.39 -11.50
C ILE A 5 3.55 -7.12 -12.71
N ASP A 6 2.26 -7.25 -12.52
CA ASP A 6 1.19 -7.08 -13.50
C ASP A 6 -0.04 -6.41 -12.88
N GLU A 7 -1.12 -6.25 -13.64
CA GLU A 7 -2.39 -5.66 -13.21
C GLU A 7 -3.09 -6.41 -12.05
N HIS A 8 -2.72 -7.67 -11.81
CA HIS A 8 -3.27 -8.49 -10.73
C HIS A 8 -2.42 -8.43 -9.46
N THR A 9 -1.24 -7.81 -9.51
CA THR A 9 -0.33 -7.70 -8.39
C THR A 9 -0.91 -6.79 -7.30
N ARG A 10 -1.16 -7.37 -6.12
CA ARG A 10 -1.75 -6.67 -4.97
C ARG A 10 -0.65 -6.00 -4.15
N VAL A 11 -0.66 -4.67 -4.11
CA VAL A 11 0.42 -3.86 -3.52
C VAL A 11 -0.01 -3.27 -2.18
N VAL A 12 0.88 -3.36 -1.18
CA VAL A 12 0.79 -2.59 0.07
C VAL A 12 1.77 -1.41 0.06
N VAL A 13 1.37 -0.28 0.64
CA VAL A 13 2.23 0.93 0.73
C VAL A 13 2.69 1.14 2.17
N GLN A 14 3.98 0.97 2.44
CA GLN A 14 4.58 1.30 3.74
C GLN A 14 4.92 2.79 3.80
N GLY A 15 4.36 3.50 4.78
CA GLY A 15 4.46 4.97 4.87
C GLY A 15 3.34 5.70 4.11
N ILE A 16 2.21 5.04 3.85
CA ILE A 16 1.07 5.59 3.08
C ILE A 16 0.53 6.92 3.64
N THR A 17 0.63 7.13 4.96
CA THR A 17 0.11 8.36 5.60
C THR A 17 1.10 9.53 5.53
N GLY A 18 2.33 9.30 5.06
CA GLY A 18 3.31 10.33 4.79
C GLY A 18 2.99 11.08 3.49
N ARG A 19 3.50 12.32 3.35
CA ARG A 19 3.24 13.18 2.17
C ARG A 19 3.58 12.48 0.84
N ILE A 20 4.78 11.90 0.75
CA ILE A 20 5.25 11.24 -0.47
C ILE A 20 4.54 9.91 -0.71
N GLY A 21 4.33 9.13 0.36
CA GLY A 21 3.59 7.86 0.27
C GLY A 21 2.17 8.06 -0.23
N ARG A 22 1.45 9.05 0.31
CA ARG A 22 0.09 9.39 -0.13
C ARG A 22 0.07 9.85 -1.59
N PHE A 23 0.97 10.77 -1.97
CA PHE A 23 1.05 11.30 -3.33
C PHE A 23 1.26 10.20 -4.38
N HIS A 24 2.25 9.32 -4.20
CA HIS A 24 2.47 8.23 -5.14
C HIS A 24 1.38 7.16 -5.09
N THR A 25 0.73 6.96 -3.94
CA THR A 25 -0.39 6.02 -3.87
C THR A 25 -1.58 6.48 -4.71
N GLU A 26 -1.88 7.78 -4.70
CA GLU A 26 -2.93 8.39 -5.54
C GLU A 26 -2.62 8.15 -7.03
N GLU A 27 -1.42 8.52 -7.48
CA GLU A 27 -0.97 8.28 -8.86
C GLU A 27 -1.00 6.78 -9.24
N MET A 28 -0.61 5.89 -8.33
CA MET A 28 -0.63 4.45 -8.57
C MET A 28 -2.07 3.93 -8.75
N ILE A 29 -3.02 4.40 -7.94
CA ILE A 29 -4.43 4.03 -8.04
C ILE A 29 -5.02 4.57 -9.35
N ASP A 30 -4.76 5.83 -9.69
CA ASP A 30 -5.24 6.46 -10.93
C ASP A 30 -4.68 5.78 -12.18
N TYR A 31 -3.45 5.27 -12.11
CA TYR A 31 -2.84 4.46 -13.17
C TYR A 31 -3.42 3.04 -13.29
N GLY A 32 -4.18 2.57 -12.29
CA GLY A 32 -4.79 1.24 -12.28
C GLY A 32 -4.01 0.17 -11.50
N THR A 33 -3.04 0.58 -10.67
CA THR A 33 -2.34 -0.35 -9.78
C THR A 33 -3.29 -0.86 -8.70
N SER A 34 -3.27 -2.17 -8.43
CA SER A 34 -4.06 -2.78 -7.37
C SER A 34 -3.44 -2.51 -5.99
N VAL A 35 -3.49 -1.26 -5.53
CA VAL A 35 -3.14 -0.89 -4.16
C VAL A 35 -4.26 -1.36 -3.24
N VAL A 36 -3.95 -2.25 -2.31
CA VAL A 36 -4.95 -2.92 -1.46
C VAL A 36 -4.94 -2.45 -0.01
N ALA A 37 -3.82 -1.90 0.46
CA ALA A 37 -3.65 -1.45 1.83
C ALA A 37 -2.47 -0.49 1.96
N GLY A 38 -2.38 0.17 3.10
CA GLY A 38 -1.14 0.79 3.54
C GLY A 38 -0.78 0.46 4.98
N VAL A 39 0.45 0.79 5.35
CA VAL A 39 0.99 0.51 6.68
C VAL A 39 1.59 1.78 7.25
N THR A 40 1.17 2.13 8.47
CA THR A 40 1.83 3.14 9.30
C THR A 40 1.64 2.76 10.77
N PRO A 41 2.71 2.40 11.49
CA PRO A 41 2.61 2.09 12.92
C PRO A 41 1.94 3.22 13.70
N GLY A 42 0.96 2.87 14.55
CA GLY A 42 0.19 3.81 15.35
C GLY A 42 -1.05 4.39 14.67
N LYS A 43 -1.27 4.08 13.38
CA LYS A 43 -2.44 4.54 12.60
C LYS A 43 -3.29 3.40 12.04
N GLY A 44 -3.12 2.19 12.56
CA GLY A 44 -3.96 1.05 12.17
C GLY A 44 -5.44 1.31 12.46
N GLY A 45 -6.31 0.98 11.51
CA GLY A 45 -7.75 1.23 11.56
C GLY A 45 -8.21 2.50 10.84
N GLU A 46 -7.27 3.38 10.45
CA GLU A 46 -7.57 4.51 9.57
C GLU A 46 -7.75 4.07 8.11
N GLN A 47 -8.23 4.99 7.27
CA GLN A 47 -8.26 4.83 5.82
C GLN A 47 -7.52 5.96 5.13
N VAL A 48 -6.80 5.63 4.06
CA VAL A 48 -6.18 6.59 3.14
C VAL A 48 -6.56 6.20 1.72
N LEU A 49 -7.14 7.15 0.96
CA LEU A 49 -7.58 6.90 -0.43
C LEU A 49 -8.48 5.67 -0.54
N ASP A 50 -9.42 5.53 0.40
CA ASP A 50 -10.34 4.39 0.53
C ASP A 50 -9.62 3.02 0.62
N ARG A 51 -8.40 3.01 1.18
CA ARG A 51 -7.63 1.80 1.51
C ARG A 51 -7.39 1.70 3.00
N PRO A 52 -7.57 0.51 3.60
CA PRO A 52 -7.33 0.31 5.02
C PRO A 52 -5.84 0.49 5.37
N VAL A 53 -5.59 1.14 6.50
CA VAL A 53 -4.26 1.28 7.08
C VAL A 53 -4.09 0.30 8.23
N PHE A 54 -2.95 -0.40 8.24
CA PHE A 54 -2.59 -1.36 9.27
C PHE A 54 -1.37 -0.88 10.08
N ASN A 55 -1.24 -1.40 11.30
CA ASN A 55 -0.06 -1.16 12.12
C ASN A 55 1.15 -1.97 11.65
N THR A 56 0.93 -3.16 11.08
CA THR A 56 2.00 -4.06 10.63
C THR A 56 1.75 -4.54 9.21
N VAL A 57 2.83 -4.86 8.49
CA VAL A 57 2.73 -5.51 7.17
C VAL A 57 2.12 -6.89 7.29
N LYS A 58 2.36 -7.59 8.40
CA LYS A 58 1.78 -8.92 8.66
C LYS A 58 0.25 -8.88 8.63
N ASP A 59 -0.35 -7.91 9.31
CA ASP A 59 -1.80 -7.77 9.36
C ASP A 59 -2.36 -7.36 7.98
N ALA A 60 -1.70 -6.43 7.30
CA ALA A 60 -2.08 -6.03 5.95
C ALA A 60 -2.08 -7.22 4.98
N VAL A 61 -1.02 -8.04 4.99
CA VAL A 61 -0.93 -9.24 4.14
C VAL A 61 -1.99 -10.27 4.51
N ALA A 62 -2.25 -10.50 5.79
CA ALA A 62 -3.27 -11.46 6.23
C ALA A 62 -4.68 -11.08 5.75
N GLU A 63 -5.05 -9.80 5.83
CA GLU A 63 -6.37 -9.31 5.44
C GLU A 63 -6.51 -9.12 3.92
N THR A 64 -5.46 -8.67 3.25
CA THR A 64 -5.55 -8.27 1.84
C THR A 64 -4.81 -9.17 0.88
N GLY A 65 -4.09 -10.20 1.32
CA GLY A 65 -3.31 -11.07 0.44
C GLY A 65 -2.33 -10.31 -0.48
N ALA A 66 -1.76 -9.20 0.00
CA ALA A 66 -0.77 -8.43 -0.75
C ALA A 66 0.47 -9.28 -1.04
N SER A 67 0.98 -9.21 -2.26
CA SER A 67 2.17 -9.96 -2.72
C SER A 67 3.37 -9.07 -3.01
N ALA A 68 3.18 -7.75 -3.08
CA ALA A 68 4.22 -6.76 -3.28
C ALA A 68 4.09 -5.59 -2.29
N SER A 69 5.21 -4.93 -2.00
CA SER A 69 5.26 -3.74 -1.14
C SER A 69 6.11 -2.65 -1.78
N ILE A 70 5.71 -1.40 -1.60
CA ILE A 70 6.53 -0.21 -1.87
C ILE A 70 6.74 0.56 -0.56
N VAL A 71 7.95 1.08 -0.36
CA VAL A 71 8.38 1.67 0.92
C VAL A 71 8.73 3.15 0.73
N PHE A 72 7.97 4.01 1.41
CA PHE A 72 8.19 5.47 1.49
C PHE A 72 8.58 5.91 2.91
N VAL A 73 9.16 5.02 3.69
CA VAL A 73 9.64 5.29 5.05
C VAL A 73 11.02 5.97 4.98
N PRO A 74 11.31 7.02 5.77
CA PRO A 74 12.64 7.62 5.85
C PRO A 74 13.74 6.60 6.23
N PRO A 75 15.00 6.85 5.84
CA PRO A 75 16.14 6.01 6.23
C PRO A 75 16.39 6.00 7.74
#